data_AF-A0A399ZZ64-F1
#
_entry.id   AF-A0A399ZZ64-F1
#
_cell.length_a   1.000
_cell.length_b   1.000
_cell.length_c   1.000
_cell.angle_alpha   90.00
_cell.angle_beta   90.00
_cell.angle_gamma   90.00
#
_symmetry.space_group_name_H-M   'P 1'
#
loop_
_entity.id
_entity.type
_entity.pdbx_description
1 polymer ?
#
loop_
_entity_poly.entity_id
_entity_poly.type
_entity_poly.pdbx_seq_one_letter_code
_entity_poly.pdbx_strand_id
1 'polypeptide(L)'
;GSDNTTGGIWRVNMSTGAVAFFAAGPASQGNDGARCYDAPVPIDFGDAPNSYGTTLASNGPRHAIPNYDNTTNSAPVMLGSLIDIEVDGQPTANADGDDNNGIADEDALSGLPRITLPASPAQTGQTVSLTVPCSPDGAFVVGYIDFDGGGTFGTGHERSATATCSGGNANVVWTFANSTVTAKNTYLRLRIASNAAEIQTPTGPASDGEVEDYRIILDPPPQTPFGVCDARAFWRL
;
A
#
# COMPACT_ATOMS: atom_id res chain seq x y z
N GLY A 1 -33.98 10.03 -0.51
CA GLY A 1 -34.43 8.71 -0.03
C GLY A 1 -35.29 8.06 -1.09
N SER A 2 -35.42 6.74 -1.07
CA SER A 2 -36.36 6.01 -1.94
C SER A 2 -37.25 5.09 -1.12
N ASP A 3 -38.47 4.89 -1.60
CA ASP A 3 -39.46 3.96 -1.05
C ASP A 3 -39.38 2.65 -1.84
N ASN A 4 -39.02 1.58 -1.15
CA ASN A 4 -38.82 0.25 -1.74
C ASN A 4 -40.14 -0.40 -2.21
N THR A 5 -41.26 -0.04 -1.59
CA THR A 5 -42.58 -0.61 -1.86
C THR A 5 -43.19 0.02 -3.11
N THR A 6 -43.02 1.33 -3.25
CA THR A 6 -43.60 2.09 -4.37
C THR A 6 -42.61 2.42 -5.49
N GLY A 7 -41.31 2.29 -5.22
CA GLY A 7 -40.23 2.78 -6.09
C GLY A 7 -40.13 4.31 -6.11
N GLY A 8 -40.86 5.03 -5.25
CA GLY A 8 -40.85 6.48 -5.21
C GLY A 8 -39.49 7.03 -4.77
N ILE A 9 -38.93 7.95 -5.54
CA ILE A 9 -37.70 8.70 -5.22
C ILE A 9 -38.09 10.03 -4.62
N TRP A 10 -37.48 10.37 -3.48
CA TRP A 10 -37.77 11.55 -2.68
C TRP A 10 -36.50 12.35 -2.42
N ARG A 11 -36.58 13.68 -2.55
CA ARG A 11 -35.55 14.61 -2.06
C ARG A 11 -35.79 14.90 -0.59
N VAL A 12 -34.73 14.82 0.21
CA VAL A 12 -34.75 15.14 1.64
C VAL A 12 -33.88 16.36 1.85
N ASN A 13 -34.42 17.38 2.50
CA ASN A 13 -33.65 18.54 2.92
C ASN A 13 -33.02 18.24 4.29
N MET A 14 -31.70 18.16 4.34
CA MET A 14 -30.95 17.74 5.54
C MET A 14 -30.97 18.75 6.68
N SER A 15 -31.27 20.03 6.43
CA SER A 15 -31.30 21.07 7.47
C SER A 15 -32.69 21.29 8.07
N THR A 16 -33.75 20.90 7.36
CA THR A 16 -35.14 21.12 7.77
C THR A 16 -35.95 19.84 7.94
N GLY A 17 -35.41 18.69 7.51
CA GLY A 17 -36.11 17.41 7.51
C GLY A 17 -37.26 17.32 6.49
N ALA A 18 -37.46 18.34 5.65
CA ALA A 18 -38.53 18.34 4.66
C ALA A 18 -38.30 17.27 3.58
N VAL A 19 -39.36 16.54 3.24
CA VAL A 19 -39.33 15.46 2.24
C VAL A 19 -40.25 15.82 1.08
N ALA A 20 -39.73 15.79 -0.15
CA ALA A 20 -40.47 16.11 -1.37
C ALA A 20 -40.34 14.98 -2.40
N PHE A 21 -41.46 14.60 -3.02
CA PHE A 21 -41.43 13.60 -4.09
C PHE A 21 -40.63 14.16 -5.28
N PHE A 22 -39.79 13.32 -5.86
CA PHE A 22 -38.91 13.70 -6.97
C PHE A 22 -39.24 12.94 -8.25
N ALA A 23 -39.33 11.62 -8.20
CA ALA A 23 -39.57 10.80 -9.39
C ALA A 23 -40.15 9.43 -9.02
N ALA A 24 -40.80 8.76 -9.98
CA ALA A 24 -41.19 7.35 -9.83
C ALA A 24 -40.08 6.45 -10.41
N GLY A 25 -39.67 5.46 -9.63
CA GLY A 25 -38.81 4.36 -10.06
C GLY A 25 -39.53 3.01 -9.89
N PRO A 26 -38.91 1.90 -10.31
CA PRO A 26 -39.45 0.56 -10.05
C PRO A 26 -39.38 0.23 -8.55
N ALA A 27 -40.37 -0.52 -8.06
CA ALA A 27 -40.30 -1.11 -6.72
C ALA A 27 -39.13 -2.10 -6.64
N SER A 28 -38.45 -2.15 -5.50
CA SER A 28 -37.28 -3.00 -5.28
C SER A 28 -37.38 -3.71 -3.94
N GLN A 29 -36.86 -4.93 -3.82
CA GLN A 29 -36.81 -5.67 -2.55
C GLN A 29 -35.70 -5.19 -1.61
N GLY A 30 -34.88 -4.23 -2.05
CA GLY A 30 -33.87 -3.55 -1.25
C GLY A 30 -33.43 -2.25 -1.93
N ASN A 31 -33.25 -1.20 -1.14
CA ASN A 31 -32.57 0.02 -1.57
C ASN A 31 -31.28 0.15 -0.75
N ASP A 32 -30.13 0.04 -1.41
CA ASP A 32 -28.80 0.32 -0.84
C ASP A 32 -28.50 1.84 -0.76
N GLY A 33 -29.40 2.67 -1.28
CA GLY A 33 -29.36 4.14 -1.18
C GLY A 33 -29.63 4.71 0.22
N ALA A 34 -29.36 3.93 1.27
CA ALA A 34 -29.45 4.35 2.67
C ALA A 34 -28.15 4.01 3.42
N ARG A 35 -26.99 4.40 2.86
CA ARG A 35 -25.94 4.86 3.76
C ARG A 35 -26.37 6.23 4.29
N CYS A 36 -26.26 6.44 5.60
CA CYS A 36 -26.31 7.80 6.15
C CYS A 36 -25.28 8.64 5.38
N TYR A 37 -25.59 9.90 5.08
CA TYR A 37 -24.63 10.79 4.42
C TYR A 37 -23.28 10.82 5.16
N ASP A 38 -23.31 10.64 6.48
CA ASP A 38 -22.14 10.60 7.37
C ASP A 38 -21.62 9.18 7.67
N ALA A 39 -22.17 8.12 7.05
CA ALA A 39 -21.63 6.78 7.26
C ALA A 39 -20.24 6.69 6.60
N PRO A 40 -19.15 6.50 7.37
CA PRO A 40 -17.83 6.34 6.79
C PRO A 40 -17.87 5.18 5.79
N VAL A 41 -17.25 5.37 4.64
CA VAL A 41 -16.87 4.25 3.79
C VAL A 41 -15.47 3.90 4.27
N PRO A 42 -15.27 2.75 4.96
CA PRO A 42 -13.94 2.34 5.36
C PRO A 42 -13.11 2.18 4.10
N ILE A 43 -12.19 3.11 3.89
CA ILE A 43 -11.26 3.14 2.78
C ILE A 43 -9.94 3.50 3.40
N ASP A 44 -8.92 2.76 3.02
CA ASP A 44 -7.55 3.02 3.40
C ASP A 44 -6.79 3.60 2.20
N PHE A 45 -5.91 4.57 2.45
CA PHE A 45 -5.08 5.28 1.49
C PHE A 45 -3.60 5.22 1.90
N GLY A 46 -2.70 5.55 0.98
CA GLY A 46 -1.29 5.71 1.34
C GLY A 46 -0.94 7.12 1.79
N ASP A 47 0.31 7.32 2.17
CA ASP A 47 0.83 8.56 2.73
C ASP A 47 2.26 8.92 2.25
N ALA A 48 2.80 8.19 1.28
CA ALA A 48 4.04 8.56 0.60
C ALA A 48 3.91 9.97 -0.03
N PRO A 49 5.01 10.69 -0.31
CA PRO A 49 4.92 12.01 -0.94
C PRO A 49 4.05 12.01 -2.19
N ASN A 50 3.26 13.06 -2.42
CA ASN A 50 2.27 13.04 -3.49
C ASN A 50 2.86 12.91 -4.91
N SER A 51 4.17 13.07 -5.09
CA SER A 51 4.85 12.73 -6.36
C SER A 51 4.69 11.25 -6.73
N TYR A 52 4.50 10.37 -5.74
CA TYR A 52 4.19 8.94 -5.90
C TYR A 52 2.71 8.66 -6.19
N GLY A 53 1.87 9.69 -6.32
CA GLY A 53 0.44 9.56 -6.59
C GLY A 53 -0.30 9.01 -5.38
N THR A 54 -0.39 9.82 -4.33
CA THR A 54 -0.92 9.39 -3.02
C THR A 54 -2.34 9.89 -2.79
N THR A 55 -2.60 11.15 -3.15
CA THR A 55 -3.94 11.74 -3.02
C THR A 55 -4.93 11.21 -4.06
N LEU A 56 -6.22 11.26 -3.72
CA LEU A 56 -7.35 10.92 -4.58
C LEU A 56 -7.35 11.76 -5.86
N ALA A 57 -6.96 13.04 -5.77
CA ALA A 57 -6.81 13.92 -6.93
C ALA A 57 -5.76 13.41 -7.93
N SER A 58 -4.73 12.72 -7.44
CA SER A 58 -3.70 12.04 -8.23
C SER A 58 -4.08 10.59 -8.59
N ASN A 59 -5.33 10.19 -8.37
CA ASN A 59 -5.81 8.80 -8.45
C ASN A 59 -5.01 7.84 -7.56
N GLY A 60 -4.65 8.27 -6.35
CA GLY A 60 -3.85 7.47 -5.43
C GLY A 60 -4.44 6.11 -5.08
N PRO A 61 -3.62 5.24 -4.46
CA PRO A 61 -4.05 3.93 -4.03
C PRO A 61 -5.16 4.11 -3.00
N ARG A 62 -6.19 3.30 -3.12
CA ARG A 62 -7.31 3.29 -2.17
C ARG A 62 -7.91 1.91 -2.12
N HIS A 63 -8.08 1.35 -0.93
CA HIS A 63 -8.66 0.03 -0.77
C HIS A 63 -9.89 0.15 0.09
N ALA A 64 -11.02 -0.38 -0.40
CA ALA A 64 -12.17 -0.49 0.48
C ALA A 64 -11.90 -1.52 1.58
N ILE A 65 -12.53 -1.37 2.74
CA ILE A 65 -12.25 -2.23 3.89
C ILE A 65 -13.54 -2.92 4.33
N PRO A 66 -13.99 -3.95 3.58
CA PRO A 66 -15.21 -4.65 3.92
C PRO A 66 -15.06 -5.38 5.26
N ASN A 67 -16.04 -5.20 6.15
CA ASN A 67 -16.04 -5.75 7.51
C ASN A 67 -14.92 -5.18 8.41
N TYR A 68 -14.55 -3.91 8.23
CA TYR A 68 -13.69 -3.20 9.16
C TYR A 68 -14.25 -3.26 10.59
N ASP A 69 -13.44 -3.74 11.53
CA ASP A 69 -13.74 -3.73 12.96
C ASP A 69 -13.09 -2.50 13.62
N ASN A 70 -13.92 -1.53 14.03
CA ASN A 70 -13.46 -0.29 14.66
C ASN A 70 -12.92 -0.45 16.08
N THR A 71 -13.12 -1.62 16.69
CA THR A 71 -12.66 -1.88 18.07
C THR A 71 -11.22 -2.39 18.05
N THR A 72 -10.86 -3.12 17.00
CA THR A 72 -9.51 -3.68 16.81
C THR A 72 -8.74 -3.01 15.68
N ASN A 73 -9.36 -2.12 14.91
CA ASN A 73 -8.80 -1.46 13.73
C ASN A 73 -8.24 -2.49 12.74
N SER A 74 -9.06 -3.46 12.36
CA SER A 74 -8.60 -4.59 11.56
C SER A 74 -9.64 -5.03 10.54
N ALA A 75 -9.21 -5.73 9.50
CA ALA A 75 -10.08 -6.27 8.47
C ALA A 75 -9.67 -7.69 8.07
N PRO A 76 -10.52 -8.43 7.33
CA PRO A 76 -10.15 -9.77 6.88
C PRO A 76 -8.92 -9.81 5.97
N VAL A 77 -8.72 -8.78 5.14
CA VAL A 77 -7.59 -8.63 4.21
C VAL A 77 -6.78 -7.42 4.63
N MET A 78 -5.57 -7.64 5.10
CA MET A 78 -4.71 -6.60 5.69
C MET A 78 -3.25 -7.03 5.71
N LEU A 79 -2.36 -6.05 5.72
CA LEU A 79 -0.98 -6.21 6.14
C LEU A 79 -0.93 -6.11 7.67
N GLY A 80 0.17 -6.59 8.26
CA GLY A 80 0.41 -6.35 9.68
C GLY A 80 -0.75 -6.73 10.62
N SER A 81 -1.12 -5.82 11.53
CA SER A 81 -2.15 -6.04 12.55
C SER A 81 -3.11 -4.87 12.79
N LEU A 82 -2.89 -3.71 12.18
CA LEU A 82 -3.75 -2.54 12.26
C LEU A 82 -4.07 -2.00 10.86
N ILE A 83 -5.14 -1.20 10.78
CA ILE A 83 -5.60 -0.46 9.61
C ILE A 83 -6.17 0.87 10.10
N ASP A 84 -5.73 1.98 9.53
CA ASP A 84 -6.38 3.28 9.62
C ASP A 84 -7.34 3.50 8.43
N ILE A 85 -8.32 4.39 8.61
CA ILE A 85 -9.26 4.73 7.53
C ILE A 85 -9.29 6.23 7.27
N GLU A 86 -9.02 6.60 6.02
CA GLU A 86 -8.89 7.99 5.60
C GLU A 86 -9.96 8.39 4.58
N VAL A 87 -10.15 9.71 4.49
CA VAL A 87 -10.99 10.32 3.43
C VAL A 87 -10.20 10.62 2.15
N ASP A 88 -8.87 10.72 2.27
CA ASP A 88 -7.90 10.99 1.21
C ASP A 88 -6.50 10.61 1.74
N GLY A 89 -5.55 10.37 0.85
CA GLY A 89 -4.16 10.08 1.24
C GLY A 89 -3.46 11.28 1.88
N GLN A 90 -2.55 11.00 2.80
CA GLN A 90 -1.96 11.99 3.72
C GLN A 90 -0.44 12.17 3.47
N PRO A 91 -0.02 12.68 2.29
CA PRO A 91 1.38 12.66 1.88
C PRO A 91 2.30 13.44 2.83
N THR A 92 3.28 12.75 3.43
CA THR A 92 4.39 13.40 4.16
C THR A 92 5.76 13.06 3.57
N ALA A 93 6.80 13.73 4.03
CA ALA A 93 8.18 13.44 3.63
C ALA A 93 8.78 12.21 4.34
N ASN A 94 8.06 11.64 5.31
CA ASN A 94 8.49 10.47 6.05
C ASN A 94 7.64 9.24 5.74
N ALA A 95 6.50 9.39 5.06
CA ALA A 95 5.45 8.37 5.06
C ALA A 95 5.10 8.04 6.52
N ASP A 96 4.53 9.04 7.20
CA ASP A 96 4.05 9.01 8.59
C ASP A 96 2.80 9.92 8.79
N GLY A 97 1.99 10.12 7.75
CA GLY A 97 0.97 11.16 7.68
C GLY A 97 -0.33 10.84 8.40
N ASP A 98 -0.88 9.67 8.09
CA ASP A 98 -1.95 8.94 8.80
C ASP A 98 -1.50 8.50 10.20
N ASP A 99 -0.28 8.02 10.31
CA ASP A 99 0.46 7.71 11.54
C ASP A 99 0.32 8.83 12.61
N ASN A 100 0.43 10.10 12.17
CA ASN A 100 0.31 11.30 13.00
C ASN A 100 -1.12 11.88 13.07
N ASN A 101 -2.08 11.30 12.34
CA ASN A 101 -3.46 11.74 12.23
C ASN A 101 -4.49 10.63 12.52
N GLY A 102 -4.09 9.53 13.15
CA GLY A 102 -4.99 8.46 13.52
C GLY A 102 -4.26 7.29 14.18
N ILE A 103 -4.27 6.14 13.52
CA ILE A 103 -3.67 4.89 13.98
C ILE A 103 -2.38 4.67 13.20
N ALA A 104 -1.32 4.29 13.90
CA ALA A 104 -0.09 3.84 13.28
C ALA A 104 -0.28 2.42 12.73
N ASP A 105 -0.62 2.31 11.44
CA ASP A 105 -0.92 1.04 10.77
C ASP A 105 0.17 0.56 9.81
N GLU A 106 1.27 1.30 9.63
CA GLU A 106 2.52 0.80 9.04
C GLU A 106 3.25 -0.22 9.94
N ASP A 107 2.53 -1.25 10.38
CA ASP A 107 2.97 -2.20 11.40
C ASP A 107 3.40 -3.55 10.81
N ALA A 108 3.25 -3.76 9.50
CA ALA A 108 3.82 -4.92 8.84
C ALA A 108 5.37 -4.89 8.83
N LEU A 109 5.98 -3.72 8.79
CA LEU A 109 7.43 -3.55 8.85
C LEU A 109 7.85 -2.63 10.00
N SER A 110 8.60 -3.18 10.93
CA SER A 110 9.09 -2.38 12.06
C SER A 110 10.25 -1.44 11.71
N GLY A 111 10.18 -0.21 12.19
CA GLY A 111 11.25 0.80 12.10
C GLY A 111 11.46 1.30 10.67
N LEU A 112 12.60 1.98 10.42
CA LEU A 112 12.95 2.45 9.08
C LEU A 112 13.50 1.27 8.25
N PRO A 113 12.74 0.69 7.29
CA PRO A 113 13.14 -0.55 6.63
C PRO A 113 14.40 -0.34 5.78
N ARG A 114 15.30 -1.32 5.80
CA ARG A 114 16.57 -1.27 5.08
C ARG A 114 16.69 -2.43 4.12
N ILE A 115 16.86 -2.14 2.84
CA ILE A 115 16.99 -3.14 1.78
C ILE A 115 18.44 -3.13 1.31
N THR A 116 19.15 -4.21 1.59
CA THR A 116 20.54 -4.38 1.16
C THR A 116 20.61 -4.74 -0.32
N LEU A 117 21.30 -3.92 -1.10
CA LEU A 117 21.49 -4.16 -2.53
C LEU A 117 22.42 -5.36 -2.80
N PRO A 118 22.25 -6.06 -3.94
CA PRO A 118 23.11 -7.19 -4.29
C PRO A 118 24.57 -6.78 -4.48
N ALA A 119 25.51 -7.64 -4.02
CA ALA A 119 26.97 -7.42 -4.10
C ALA A 119 27.54 -7.32 -5.52
N SER A 120 26.78 -7.76 -6.53
CA SER A 120 27.22 -7.68 -7.91
C SER A 120 27.23 -6.23 -8.40
N PRO A 121 28.33 -5.76 -9.03
CA PRO A 121 28.34 -4.48 -9.75
C PRO A 121 27.37 -4.44 -10.93
N ALA A 122 26.99 -5.61 -11.46
CA ALA A 122 25.93 -5.77 -12.44
C ALA A 122 24.72 -6.40 -11.75
N GLN A 123 23.75 -5.56 -11.38
CA GLN A 123 22.58 -6.00 -10.63
C GLN A 123 21.48 -6.62 -11.50
N THR A 124 21.56 -6.51 -12.83
CA THR A 124 20.57 -7.09 -13.75
C THR A 124 20.36 -8.59 -13.48
N GLY A 125 19.11 -8.99 -13.24
CA GLY A 125 18.72 -10.36 -12.92
C GLY A 125 18.90 -10.75 -11.45
N GLN A 126 19.55 -9.91 -10.63
CA GLN A 126 19.60 -10.10 -9.19
C GLN A 126 18.24 -9.76 -8.57
N THR A 127 17.99 -10.32 -7.38
CA THR A 127 16.77 -10.08 -6.64
C THR A 127 17.03 -9.47 -5.28
N VAL A 128 16.03 -8.73 -4.80
CA VAL A 128 15.85 -8.39 -3.39
C VAL A 128 14.48 -8.88 -2.96
N SER A 129 14.36 -9.29 -1.71
CA SER A 129 13.12 -9.84 -1.17
C SER A 129 12.82 -9.26 0.21
N LEU A 130 11.54 -9.08 0.49
CA LEU A 130 11.02 -8.65 1.77
C LEU A 130 9.91 -9.60 2.21
N THR A 131 10.00 -10.08 3.46
CA THR A 131 8.92 -10.85 4.07
C THR A 131 8.00 -9.87 4.78
N VAL A 132 6.72 -9.88 4.41
CA VAL A 132 5.70 -8.99 4.98
C VAL A 132 4.62 -9.84 5.68
N PRO A 133 4.27 -9.55 6.94
CA PRO A 133 3.08 -10.09 7.58
C PRO A 133 1.84 -9.73 6.78
N CYS A 134 0.93 -10.68 6.62
CA CYS A 134 -0.30 -10.47 5.87
C CYS A 134 -1.38 -11.42 6.34
N SER A 135 -2.63 -11.05 6.05
CA SER A 135 -3.77 -11.94 6.19
C SER A 135 -4.85 -11.62 5.13
N PRO A 136 -5.72 -12.58 4.79
CA PRO A 136 -5.64 -14.00 5.14
C PRO A 136 -4.70 -14.74 4.17
N ASP A 137 -4.44 -16.02 4.45
CA ASP A 137 -3.80 -16.91 3.49
C ASP A 137 -4.59 -16.92 2.17
N GLY A 138 -3.90 -16.76 1.05
CA GLY A 138 -4.48 -16.66 -0.30
C GLY A 138 -4.68 -15.24 -0.81
N ALA A 139 -4.60 -14.19 0.03
CA ALA A 139 -4.53 -12.81 -0.47
C ALA A 139 -3.23 -12.54 -1.22
N PHE A 140 -3.23 -11.50 -2.04
CA PHE A 140 -2.11 -11.14 -2.89
C PHE A 140 -1.46 -9.86 -2.43
N VAL A 141 -0.13 -9.83 -2.39
CA VAL A 141 0.66 -8.65 -2.04
C VAL A 141 1.55 -8.25 -3.21
N VAL A 142 1.59 -6.95 -3.51
CA VAL A 142 2.51 -6.35 -4.49
C VAL A 142 3.21 -5.18 -3.82
N GLY A 143 4.53 -5.11 -3.98
CA GLY A 143 5.34 -4.00 -3.50
C GLY A 143 5.90 -3.14 -4.63
N TYR A 144 6.02 -1.84 -4.38
CA TYR A 144 6.59 -0.84 -5.30
C TYR A 144 7.75 -0.12 -4.62
N ILE A 145 8.93 -0.09 -5.24
CA ILE A 145 10.10 0.61 -4.72
C ILE A 145 10.67 1.49 -5.82
N ASP A 146 10.86 2.78 -5.51
CA ASP A 146 11.55 3.73 -6.40
C ASP A 146 13.07 3.51 -6.32
N PHE A 147 13.53 2.55 -7.12
CA PHE A 147 14.92 2.15 -7.24
C PHE A 147 15.74 3.15 -8.06
N ASP A 148 15.13 3.88 -8.98
CA ASP A 148 15.84 4.86 -9.81
C ASP A 148 15.97 6.24 -9.14
N GLY A 149 15.15 6.52 -8.13
CA GLY A 149 15.13 7.77 -7.37
C GLY A 149 14.42 8.90 -8.10
N GLY A 150 13.51 8.57 -9.02
CA GLY A 150 12.79 9.51 -9.86
C GLY A 150 11.66 10.26 -9.14
N GLY A 151 11.30 9.87 -7.92
CA GLY A 151 10.20 10.48 -7.17
C GLY A 151 8.83 9.92 -7.55
N THR A 152 8.79 8.79 -8.25
CA THR A 152 7.56 8.13 -8.72
C THR A 152 7.74 6.62 -8.61
N PHE A 153 6.65 5.87 -8.42
CA PHE A 153 6.68 4.42 -8.62
C PHE A 153 6.54 4.11 -10.12
N GLY A 154 7.63 3.71 -10.74
CA GLY A 154 7.68 3.29 -12.13
C GLY A 154 7.08 1.90 -12.34
N THR A 155 6.94 1.55 -13.61
CA THR A 155 6.51 0.21 -14.05
C THR A 155 7.72 -0.68 -14.33
N GLY A 156 7.60 -1.99 -14.10
CA GLY A 156 8.66 -2.95 -14.40
C GLY A 156 9.42 -3.38 -13.15
N HIS A 157 10.72 -3.07 -13.08
CA HIS A 157 11.62 -3.52 -12.00
C HIS A 157 11.37 -2.88 -10.63
N GLU A 158 10.62 -1.80 -10.59
CA GLU A 158 10.18 -1.11 -9.37
C GLU A 158 8.94 -1.78 -8.77
N ARG A 159 8.24 -2.61 -9.54
CA ARG A 159 7.17 -3.47 -9.04
C ARG A 159 7.70 -4.86 -8.74
N SER A 160 7.32 -5.42 -7.61
CA SER A 160 7.61 -6.80 -7.27
C SER A 160 6.87 -7.78 -8.18
N ALA A 161 7.26 -9.05 -8.13
CA ALA A 161 6.33 -10.12 -8.46
C ALA A 161 5.15 -10.10 -7.48
N THR A 162 3.96 -10.49 -7.94
CA THR A 162 2.81 -10.71 -7.06
C THR A 162 3.13 -11.87 -6.13
N ALA A 163 3.16 -11.61 -4.83
CA ALA A 163 3.30 -12.62 -3.79
C ALA A 163 1.91 -13.07 -3.32
N THR A 164 1.81 -14.30 -2.83
CA THR A 164 0.60 -14.81 -2.18
C THR A 164 0.88 -14.95 -0.69
N CYS A 165 -0.03 -14.46 0.13
CA CYS A 165 -0.01 -14.64 1.57
C CYS A 165 -0.16 -16.13 1.91
N SER A 166 0.75 -16.67 2.72
CA SER A 166 0.75 -18.08 3.11
C SER A 166 1.41 -18.25 4.47
N GLY A 167 0.72 -18.88 5.41
CA GLY A 167 1.21 -18.98 6.80
C GLY A 167 1.36 -17.60 7.44
N GLY A 168 0.46 -16.66 7.12
CA GLY A 168 0.46 -15.29 7.64
C GLY A 168 1.59 -14.40 7.13
N ASN A 169 2.30 -14.78 6.07
CA ASN A 169 3.38 -14.00 5.49
C ASN A 169 3.39 -14.08 3.96
N ALA A 170 3.84 -13.03 3.31
CA ALA A 170 4.13 -12.99 1.87
C ALA A 170 5.61 -12.66 1.64
N ASN A 171 6.26 -13.37 0.72
CA ASN A 171 7.62 -13.06 0.29
C ASN A 171 7.57 -12.24 -1.00
N VAL A 172 7.73 -10.92 -0.85
CA VAL A 172 7.67 -9.94 -1.93
C VAL A 172 9.05 -9.82 -2.56
N VAL A 173 9.17 -10.11 -3.87
CA VAL A 173 10.46 -10.20 -4.57
C VAL A 173 10.51 -9.24 -5.74
N TRP A 174 11.55 -8.41 -5.80
CA TRP A 174 11.88 -7.56 -6.94
C TRP A 174 13.06 -8.14 -7.70
N THR A 175 13.01 -8.07 -9.03
CA THR A 175 14.10 -8.47 -9.92
C THR A 175 14.59 -7.24 -10.67
N PHE A 176 15.87 -6.91 -10.51
CA PHE A 176 16.44 -5.75 -11.19
C PHE A 176 16.53 -5.98 -12.69
N ALA A 177 15.97 -5.04 -13.48
CA ALA A 177 16.16 -5.01 -14.93
C ALA A 177 17.44 -4.24 -15.32
N ASN A 178 17.86 -3.27 -14.50
CA ASN A 178 18.99 -2.40 -14.75
C ASN A 178 20.18 -2.79 -13.87
N SER A 179 21.39 -2.52 -14.36
CA SER A 179 22.63 -2.92 -13.67
C SER A 179 22.99 -2.04 -12.47
N THR A 180 22.37 -0.87 -12.33
CA THR A 180 22.84 0.19 -11.43
C THR A 180 21.69 0.76 -10.60
N VAL A 181 21.51 0.19 -9.43
CA VAL A 181 20.79 0.78 -8.30
C VAL A 181 21.82 1.15 -7.24
N THR A 182 21.73 2.38 -6.75
CA THR A 182 22.64 2.94 -5.76
C THR A 182 21.95 3.11 -4.42
N ALA A 183 22.76 3.15 -3.36
CA ALA A 183 22.27 3.42 -2.03
C ALA A 183 21.64 4.82 -1.94
N LYS A 184 20.47 4.93 -1.33
CA LYS A 184 19.70 6.17 -1.14
C LYS A 184 18.52 5.96 -0.20
N ASN A 185 17.95 7.06 0.27
CA ASN A 185 16.62 7.05 0.86
C ASN A 185 15.60 7.14 -0.27
N THR A 186 14.56 6.32 -0.19
CA THR A 186 13.46 6.26 -1.16
C THR A 186 12.20 5.78 -0.45
N TYR A 187 11.16 5.41 -1.20
CA TYR A 187 9.89 4.93 -0.66
C TYR A 187 9.57 3.53 -1.17
N LEU A 188 8.86 2.80 -0.31
CA LEU A 188 8.22 1.51 -0.57
C LEU A 188 6.72 1.70 -0.41
N ARG A 189 5.92 1.20 -1.34
CA ARG A 189 4.48 1.02 -1.18
C ARG A 189 4.15 -0.45 -1.21
N LEU A 190 3.47 -0.95 -0.19
CA LEU A 190 2.86 -2.27 -0.18
C LEU A 190 1.37 -2.14 -0.47
N ARG A 191 0.84 -3.08 -1.25
CA ARG A 191 -0.59 -3.18 -1.52
C ARG A 191 -1.02 -4.63 -1.38
N ILE A 192 -2.03 -4.89 -0.57
CA ILE A 192 -2.65 -6.21 -0.42
C ILE A 192 -4.09 -6.18 -0.94
N ALA A 193 -4.55 -7.22 -1.62
CA ALA A 193 -5.96 -7.37 -2.00
C ALA A 193 -6.32 -8.85 -2.22
N SER A 194 -7.60 -9.19 -2.17
CA SER A 194 -8.07 -10.52 -2.58
C SER A 194 -7.99 -10.71 -4.09
N ASN A 195 -8.09 -9.62 -4.87
CA ASN A 195 -7.97 -9.66 -6.32
C ASN A 195 -6.63 -9.07 -6.78
N ALA A 196 -5.71 -9.94 -7.17
CA ALA A 196 -4.38 -9.54 -7.65
C ALA A 196 -4.43 -8.50 -8.78
N ALA A 197 -5.45 -8.53 -9.64
CA ALA A 197 -5.55 -7.62 -10.79
C ALA A 197 -5.70 -6.14 -10.39
N GLU A 198 -6.23 -5.87 -9.20
CA GLU A 198 -6.54 -4.50 -8.73
C GLU A 198 -5.30 -3.77 -8.18
N ILE A 199 -4.27 -4.53 -7.79
CA ILE A 199 -3.03 -4.01 -7.17
C ILE A 199 -1.82 -4.08 -8.10
N GLN A 200 -2.04 -4.25 -9.42
CA GLN A 200 -0.95 -4.32 -10.41
C GLN A 200 -0.35 -2.96 -10.79
N THR A 201 -0.97 -1.87 -10.33
CA THR A 201 -0.47 -0.49 -10.43
C THR A 201 -0.22 0.09 -9.03
N PRO A 202 0.70 1.07 -8.88
CA PRO A 202 0.98 1.70 -7.58
C PRO A 202 -0.15 2.64 -7.09
N THR A 203 -1.08 2.95 -7.98
CA THR A 203 -2.20 3.88 -7.80
C THR A 203 -3.52 3.19 -8.15
N GLY A 204 -4.65 3.82 -7.85
CA GLY A 204 -5.98 3.32 -8.22
C GLY A 204 -6.68 2.46 -7.16
N PRO A 205 -7.95 2.09 -7.40
CA PRO A 205 -8.78 1.43 -6.40
C PRO A 205 -8.58 -0.09 -6.32
N ALA A 206 -8.81 -0.65 -5.14
CA ALA A 206 -9.08 -2.06 -4.91
C ALA A 206 -10.38 -2.24 -4.10
N SER A 207 -11.02 -3.39 -4.29
CA SER A 207 -12.32 -3.74 -3.70
C SER A 207 -12.22 -4.20 -2.24
N ASP A 208 -11.04 -4.63 -1.83
CA ASP A 208 -10.66 -4.97 -0.46
C ASP A 208 -9.15 -4.80 -0.26
N GLY A 209 -8.71 -4.76 1.00
CA GLY A 209 -7.30 -4.76 1.37
C GLY A 209 -6.83 -3.42 1.94
N GLU A 210 -5.54 -3.16 1.75
CA GLU A 210 -4.80 -2.10 2.44
C GLU A 210 -3.58 -1.63 1.61
N VAL A 211 -3.12 -0.41 1.88
CA VAL A 211 -1.93 0.27 1.42
C VAL A 211 -1.09 0.58 2.65
N GLU A 212 0.19 0.21 2.63
CA GLU A 212 1.14 0.77 3.59
C GLU A 212 2.29 1.40 2.82
N ASP A 213 2.68 2.60 3.21
CA ASP A 213 3.77 3.35 2.62
C ASP A 213 4.92 3.49 3.63
N TYR A 214 6.16 3.29 3.18
CA TYR A 214 7.33 3.35 4.05
C TYR A 214 8.43 4.17 3.41
N ARG A 215 9.00 5.08 4.17
CA ARG A 215 10.34 5.58 3.84
C ARG A 215 11.36 4.48 4.11
N ILE A 216 12.19 4.16 3.13
CA ILE A 216 13.19 3.09 3.23
C ILE A 216 14.60 3.59 2.93
N ILE A 217 15.59 2.81 3.36
CA ILE A 217 17.00 2.99 2.98
C ILE A 217 17.41 1.83 2.07
N LEU A 218 17.86 2.15 0.86
CA LEU A 218 18.62 1.23 0.03
C LEU A 218 20.08 1.26 0.49
N ASP A 219 20.56 0.13 0.98
CA ASP A 219 21.93 -0.01 1.46
C ASP A 219 22.89 -0.39 0.35
N PRO A 220 24.15 0.09 0.42
CA PRO A 220 25.17 -0.47 -0.43
C PRO A 220 25.35 -1.95 -0.12
N PRO A 221 25.83 -2.75 -1.09
CA PRO A 221 26.04 -4.15 -0.83
C PRO A 221 27.05 -4.37 0.30
N PRO A 222 26.95 -5.51 1.02
CA PRO A 222 27.86 -5.83 2.10
C PRO A 222 29.30 -5.75 1.58
N GLN A 223 30.10 -4.86 2.15
CA GLN A 223 31.51 -4.79 1.83
C GLN A 223 32.16 -6.06 2.37
N THR A 224 32.70 -6.92 1.50
CA THR A 224 33.58 -7.99 1.99
C THR A 224 34.71 -7.33 2.76
N PRO A 225 35.05 -7.78 3.99
CA PRO A 225 36.20 -7.24 4.71
C PRO A 225 37.39 -7.30 3.76
N PHE A 226 38.03 -6.15 3.51
CA PHE A 226 39.26 -6.12 2.72
C PHE A 226 40.17 -7.20 3.30
N GLY A 227 40.55 -8.17 2.46
CA GLY A 227 41.52 -9.18 2.84
C GLY A 227 42.69 -8.44 3.46
N VAL A 228 42.99 -8.74 4.72
CA VAL A 228 44.18 -8.23 5.40
C VAL A 228 45.33 -8.35 4.41
N CYS A 229 45.92 -7.22 4.01
CA CYS A 229 47.18 -7.24 3.30
C CYS A 229 48.14 -8.04 4.19
N ASP A 230 48.42 -9.29 3.82
CA ASP A 230 49.43 -10.07 4.51
C ASP A 230 50.78 -9.40 4.26
N ALA A 231 51.22 -8.60 5.23
CA ALA A 231 52.50 -7.91 5.19
C ALA A 231 53.70 -8.87 5.27
N ARG A 232 53.51 -10.20 5.18
CA ARG A 232 54.59 -11.19 5.25
C ARG A 232 55.11 -11.71 3.91
N ALA A 233 54.61 -11.20 2.78
CA ALA A 233 55.07 -11.66 1.46
C ALA A 233 56.32 -10.95 0.89
N PHE A 234 56.96 -10.03 1.62
CA PHE A 234 58.17 -9.33 1.13
C PHE A 234 59.31 -9.31 2.16
N TRP A 235 59.97 -10.45 2.39
CA TRP A 235 61.42 -10.47 2.59
C TRP A 235 62.00 -11.85 2.28
N ARG A 236 62.30 -12.09 1.00
CA ARG A 236 63.34 -13.05 0.59
C ARG A 236 64.27 -12.34 -0.40
N LEU A 237 65.35 -11.79 0.15
CA LEU A 237 66.65 -11.67 -0.49
C LEU A 237 67.67 -12.24 0.49
#